data_AF-A0A484MBY6-F1
#
_entry.id   AF-A0A484MBY6-F1
#
_cell.length_a   1.000
_cell.length_b   1.000
_cell.length_c   1.000
_cell.angle_alpha   90.00
_cell.angle_beta   90.00
_cell.angle_gamma   90.00
#
_symmetry.space_group_name_H-M   'P 1'
#
loop_
_entity.id
_entity.type
_entity.pdbx_description
1 polymer ?
#
loop_
_entity_poly.entity_id
_entity_poly.type
_entity_poly.pdbx_seq_one_letter_code
_entity_poly.pdbx_strand_id
1 'polypeptide(L)'
;MAGGQRKRSRTGKNVASSSAPPSPAHKYLDGSFLWFNDHAEATRFSEKFEHREILPPRFSTARFIHDSIPREARVILERGNFLDLLYIKKVNYHPFLVRAFYSNLKKDEDGALISNVNGVDIYLNEESIQILTGLRRDGQDLGLYVGEEGARFNETILLEEVGIRHFVPTPQQRRPTIASMSPVFRFIFYVLTRILKPRKFNHTTLSQEDTKTIHAMIHNANLNWCKFVMTHMFTATSDNRPLPYALLVMAILEEYNIKTDVGPKIKGTKHWEIDESSFHSGTDETPFRQHRPRRQPRATASAATTSTNPSLAEQMAALTATLSRIDTNVSKTAHNVNTLSRELHGYFDFVNYPYAQMVPYVPPPNFGGEQSGTQNVGRDDEVDDEEEEEEEEEDDDDDDDDGDGDEDEEEEEDIDEEQLLNDLSPDF
;
A
#
# COMPACT_ATOMS: atom_id res chain seq x y z
N MET A 1 -57.80 83.56 -19.92
CA MET A 1 -58.15 82.17 -20.29
C MET A 1 -56.84 81.44 -20.54
N ALA A 2 -56.37 80.65 -19.56
CA ALA A 2 -56.48 79.18 -19.49
C ALA A 2 -55.66 78.49 -20.61
N GLY A 3 -54.70 77.60 -20.38
CA GLY A 3 -54.17 76.92 -19.20
C GLY A 3 -53.26 75.76 -19.66
N GLY A 4 -52.52 75.11 -18.74
CA GLY A 4 -52.11 73.71 -18.90
C GLY A 4 -50.60 73.40 -18.98
N GLN A 5 -50.05 72.93 -17.85
CA GLN A 5 -48.72 72.32 -17.70
C GLN A 5 -48.59 70.96 -18.42
N ARG A 6 -47.34 70.55 -18.72
CA ARG A 6 -46.80 69.22 -18.30
C ARG A 6 -45.26 69.14 -18.46
N LYS A 7 -44.56 69.05 -17.33
CA LYS A 7 -43.17 68.58 -17.19
C LYS A 7 -43.09 67.09 -17.54
N ARG A 8 -42.01 66.67 -18.20
CA ARG A 8 -41.45 65.31 -18.07
C ARG A 8 -39.92 65.38 -18.08
N SER A 9 -39.35 65.29 -16.88
CA SER A 9 -37.99 64.82 -16.62
C SER A 9 -37.86 63.36 -17.06
N ARG A 10 -36.75 63.00 -17.70
CA ARG A 10 -36.35 61.60 -17.81
C ARG A 10 -34.85 61.45 -17.56
N THR A 11 -34.57 61.17 -16.29
CA THR A 11 -33.37 60.54 -15.74
C THR A 11 -33.20 59.13 -16.34
N GLY A 12 -31.95 58.71 -16.50
CA GLY A 12 -31.54 57.31 -16.64
C GLY A 12 -30.50 57.14 -17.75
N LYS A 13 -29.39 56.44 -17.55
CA LYS A 13 -28.95 55.65 -16.40
C LYS A 13 -27.45 55.42 -16.67
N ASN A 14 -26.61 55.71 -15.69
CA ASN A 14 -25.22 55.27 -15.69
C ASN A 14 -25.24 53.74 -15.88
N VAL A 15 -24.63 53.26 -16.96
CA VAL A 15 -24.26 51.85 -17.10
C VAL A 15 -23.16 51.65 -16.07
N ALA A 16 -23.58 51.28 -14.86
CA ALA A 16 -22.68 50.66 -13.91
C ALA A 16 -22.18 49.39 -14.60
N SER A 17 -20.92 49.42 -15.03
CA SER A 17 -20.15 48.20 -15.22
C SER A 17 -20.34 47.40 -13.95
N SER A 18 -21.17 46.37 -14.01
CA SER A 18 -21.23 45.34 -12.99
C SER A 18 -19.90 44.62 -13.05
N SER A 19 -18.85 45.22 -12.47
CA SER A 19 -17.64 44.50 -12.16
C SER A 19 -18.05 43.50 -11.09
N ALA A 20 -18.32 42.27 -11.49
CA ALA A 20 -18.21 41.16 -10.57
C ALA A 20 -16.89 41.35 -9.80
N PRO A 21 -16.88 41.23 -8.46
CA PRO A 21 -15.65 41.33 -7.71
C PRO A 21 -14.60 40.40 -8.36
N PRO A 22 -13.33 40.85 -8.50
CA PRO A 22 -12.31 40.02 -9.11
C PRO A 22 -12.26 38.67 -8.38
N SER A 23 -12.20 37.57 -9.14
CA SER A 23 -12.15 36.22 -8.58
C SER A 23 -11.09 36.16 -7.47
N PRO A 24 -11.41 35.60 -6.30
CA PRO A 24 -10.46 35.54 -5.19
C PRO A 24 -9.18 34.84 -5.63
N ALA A 25 -8.05 35.51 -5.41
CA ALA A 25 -6.73 35.00 -5.76
C ALA A 25 -5.91 34.79 -4.49
N HIS A 26 -5.35 33.60 -4.31
CA HIS A 26 -4.31 33.36 -3.31
C HIS A 26 -2.95 33.59 -3.95
N LYS A 27 -2.13 34.47 -3.37
CA LYS A 27 -0.81 34.83 -3.90
C LYS A 27 0.28 34.34 -2.96
N TYR A 28 1.25 33.63 -3.51
CA TYR A 28 2.43 33.19 -2.79
C TYR A 28 3.56 34.22 -2.90
N LEU A 29 4.49 34.17 -1.94
CA LEU A 29 5.68 35.05 -1.91
C LEU A 29 6.61 34.82 -3.10
N ASP A 30 6.58 33.64 -3.71
CA ASP A 30 7.36 33.28 -4.89
C ASP A 30 6.74 33.77 -6.22
N GLY A 31 5.62 34.49 -6.15
CA GLY A 31 4.92 35.04 -7.31
C GLY A 31 3.93 34.08 -7.98
N SER A 32 3.84 32.82 -7.53
CA SER A 32 2.76 31.93 -7.96
C SER A 32 1.42 32.37 -7.36
N PHE A 33 0.33 32.02 -8.03
CA PHE A 33 -1.02 32.33 -7.56
C PHE A 33 -2.00 31.23 -7.92
N LEU A 34 -3.11 31.18 -7.18
CA LEU A 34 -4.27 30.33 -7.43
C LEU A 34 -5.51 31.20 -7.59
N TRP A 35 -6.34 30.89 -8.58
CA TRP A 35 -7.69 31.44 -8.69
C TRP A 35 -8.71 30.48 -8.10
N PHE A 36 -9.65 31.04 -7.35
CA PHE A 36 -10.79 30.33 -6.78
C PHE A 36 -12.09 30.90 -7.32
N ASN A 37 -13.14 30.08 -7.36
CA ASN A 37 -14.44 30.50 -7.88
C ASN A 37 -15.13 31.47 -6.93
N ASP A 38 -14.96 31.26 -5.62
CA ASP A 38 -15.55 32.09 -4.58
C ASP A 38 -14.62 32.24 -3.35
N HIS A 39 -15.03 33.12 -2.43
CA HIS A 39 -14.26 33.38 -1.21
C HIS A 39 -14.25 32.19 -0.25
N ALA A 40 -15.27 31.34 -0.27
CA ALA A 40 -15.34 30.17 0.60
C ALA A 40 -14.30 29.12 0.20
N GLU A 41 -14.06 28.93 -1.10
CA GLU A 41 -12.97 28.09 -1.60
C GLU A 41 -11.59 28.62 -1.21
N ALA A 42 -11.36 29.94 -1.38
CA ALA A 42 -10.09 30.56 -1.02
C ALA A 42 -9.81 30.47 0.50
N THR A 43 -10.83 30.70 1.33
CA THR A 43 -10.73 30.55 2.80
C THR A 43 -10.46 29.10 3.19
N ARG A 44 -11.24 28.15 2.62
CA ARG A 44 -11.05 26.71 2.87
C ARG A 44 -9.63 26.26 2.49
N PHE A 45 -9.11 26.74 1.36
CA PHE A 45 -7.75 26.46 0.94
C PHE A 45 -6.74 26.97 1.96
N SER A 46 -6.82 28.25 2.31
CA SER A 46 -5.87 28.90 3.23
C SER A 46 -5.85 28.25 4.61
N GLU A 47 -7.02 27.96 5.17
CA GLU A 47 -7.14 27.42 6.52
C GLU A 47 -6.78 25.93 6.62
N LYS A 48 -7.18 25.12 5.63
CA LYS A 48 -7.12 23.65 5.74
C LYS A 48 -6.12 22.98 4.81
N PHE A 49 -5.72 23.62 3.70
CA PHE A 49 -4.96 22.96 2.64
C PHE A 49 -3.61 23.59 2.32
N GLU A 50 -3.43 24.90 2.52
CA GLU A 50 -2.22 25.63 2.12
C GLU A 50 -0.93 24.98 2.61
N HIS A 51 -0.93 24.44 3.83
CA HIS A 51 0.21 23.78 4.45
C HIS A 51 0.00 22.27 4.66
N ARG A 52 -1.08 21.71 4.13
CA ARG A 52 -1.41 20.29 4.31
C ARG A 52 -0.32 19.42 3.70
N GLU A 53 0.07 18.39 4.44
CA GLU A 53 1.15 17.49 4.04
C GLU A 53 0.74 16.72 2.78
N ILE A 54 1.67 16.58 1.84
CA ILE A 54 1.51 15.75 0.65
C ILE A 54 2.40 14.53 0.86
N LEU A 55 1.84 13.33 0.69
CA LEU A 55 2.60 12.10 0.80
C LEU A 55 3.70 12.07 -0.27
N PRO A 56 4.95 11.74 0.09
CA PRO A 56 6.01 11.57 -0.88
C PRO A 56 5.61 10.54 -1.94
N PRO A 57 5.63 10.88 -3.23
CA PRO A 57 5.33 9.93 -4.28
C PRO A 57 6.29 8.75 -4.29
N ARG A 58 5.81 7.63 -4.80
CA ARG A 58 6.61 6.46 -5.11
C ARG A 58 6.35 6.07 -6.55
N PHE A 59 7.38 5.67 -7.27
CA PHE A 59 7.30 5.20 -8.65
C PHE A 59 8.47 4.26 -8.94
N SER A 60 8.32 3.36 -9.90
CA SER A 60 9.36 2.47 -10.38
C SER A 60 9.89 2.91 -11.73
N THR A 61 11.09 2.46 -12.10
CA THR A 61 11.60 2.62 -13.46
C THR A 61 11.22 1.43 -14.34
N ALA A 62 11.17 1.65 -15.66
CA ALA A 62 10.94 0.57 -16.61
C ALA A 62 11.98 -0.55 -16.45
N ARG A 63 13.25 -0.18 -16.21
CA ARG A 63 14.33 -1.13 -15.92
C ARG A 63 14.01 -2.00 -14.71
N PHE A 64 13.62 -1.40 -13.59
CA PHE A 64 13.27 -2.16 -12.39
C PHE A 64 12.07 -3.07 -12.64
N ILE A 65 11.02 -2.56 -13.30
CA ILE A 65 9.79 -3.32 -13.61
C ILE A 65 10.09 -4.57 -14.45
N HIS A 66 10.95 -4.47 -15.45
CA HIS A 66 11.22 -5.57 -16.38
C HIS A 66 12.33 -6.51 -15.92
N ASP A 67 13.36 -6.00 -15.23
CA ASP A 67 14.61 -6.73 -15.00
C ASP A 67 14.80 -7.18 -13.55
N SER A 68 14.10 -6.56 -12.58
CA SER A 68 14.42 -6.71 -11.15
C SER A 68 13.24 -7.14 -10.27
N ILE A 69 11.98 -6.95 -10.69
CA ILE A 69 10.83 -7.45 -9.94
C ILE A 69 10.84 -8.99 -9.97
N PRO A 70 10.69 -9.69 -8.82
CA PRO A 70 10.53 -11.14 -8.80
C PRO A 70 9.43 -11.60 -9.74
N ARG A 71 9.66 -12.66 -10.50
CA ARG A 71 8.76 -13.10 -11.58
C ARG A 71 7.32 -13.30 -11.08
N GLU A 72 7.16 -13.89 -9.91
CA GLU A 72 5.87 -14.15 -9.27
C GLU A 72 5.14 -12.84 -8.96
N ALA A 73 5.84 -11.85 -8.37
CA ALA A 73 5.27 -10.53 -8.11
C ALA A 73 4.88 -9.82 -9.41
N ARG A 74 5.71 -9.93 -10.44
CA ARG A 74 5.43 -9.35 -11.74
C ARG A 74 4.17 -9.94 -12.37
N VAL A 75 3.97 -11.27 -12.30
CA VAL A 75 2.75 -11.92 -12.79
C VAL A 75 1.50 -11.41 -12.06
N ILE A 76 1.55 -11.27 -10.74
CA ILE A 76 0.45 -10.70 -9.94
C ILE A 76 0.12 -9.28 -10.43
N LEU A 77 1.15 -8.45 -10.60
CA LEU A 77 0.98 -7.06 -11.02
C LEU A 77 0.50 -6.91 -12.47
N GLU A 78 0.95 -7.78 -13.37
CA GLU A 78 0.51 -7.82 -14.77
C GLU A 78 -0.95 -8.24 -14.87
N ARG A 79 -1.38 -9.30 -14.17
CA ARG A 79 -2.78 -9.78 -14.20
C ARG A 79 -3.77 -8.74 -13.69
N GLY A 80 -3.39 -7.99 -12.66
CA GLY A 80 -4.23 -6.94 -12.07
C GLY A 80 -4.11 -5.56 -12.74
N ASN A 81 -3.35 -5.42 -13.84
CA ASN A 81 -3.05 -4.15 -14.51
C ASN A 81 -2.46 -3.07 -13.58
N PHE A 82 -1.60 -3.45 -12.64
CA PHE A 82 -1.00 -2.52 -11.68
C PHE A 82 0.32 -1.89 -12.17
N LEU A 83 0.93 -2.42 -13.24
CA LEU A 83 2.25 -1.98 -13.70
C LEU A 83 2.26 -0.52 -14.17
N ASP A 84 1.23 -0.06 -14.87
CA ASP A 84 1.17 1.31 -15.39
C ASP A 84 1.13 2.35 -14.25
N LEU A 85 0.44 2.02 -13.15
CA LEU A 85 0.41 2.85 -11.95
C LEU A 85 1.79 2.98 -11.29
N LEU A 86 2.65 1.95 -11.38
CA LEU A 86 4.04 2.02 -10.91
C LEU A 86 4.89 2.96 -11.77
N TYR A 87 4.48 3.21 -13.02
CA TYR A 87 5.25 3.94 -14.02
C TYR A 87 4.59 5.26 -14.43
N ILE A 88 4.05 6.02 -13.47
CA ILE A 88 3.57 7.39 -13.78
C ILE A 88 4.76 8.23 -14.25
N LYS A 89 4.69 8.71 -15.51
CA LYS A 89 5.73 9.50 -16.20
C LYS A 89 5.82 10.95 -15.69
N LYS A 90 5.95 11.14 -14.38
CA LYS A 90 6.14 12.44 -13.72
C LYS A 90 7.26 12.35 -12.70
N VAL A 91 8.22 13.27 -12.79
CA VAL A 91 9.39 13.30 -11.90
C VAL A 91 9.36 14.48 -10.92
N ASN A 92 8.32 15.30 -10.97
CA ASN A 92 8.12 16.44 -10.09
C ASN A 92 6.63 16.77 -9.94
N TYR A 93 6.29 17.47 -8.87
CA TYR A 93 4.94 18.00 -8.65
C TYR A 93 4.97 19.44 -8.09
N HIS A 94 3.86 20.14 -8.27
CA HIS A 94 3.64 21.49 -7.72
C HIS A 94 2.76 21.38 -6.47
N PRO A 95 3.30 21.63 -5.26
CA PRO A 95 2.54 21.44 -4.02
C PRO A 95 1.24 22.25 -3.98
N PHE A 96 1.29 23.50 -4.44
CA PHE A 96 0.13 24.37 -4.40
C PHE A 96 -1.00 23.91 -5.34
N LEU A 97 -0.67 23.40 -6.54
CA LEU A 97 -1.67 22.83 -7.45
C LEU A 97 -2.28 21.54 -6.92
N VAL A 98 -1.46 20.66 -6.33
CA VAL A 98 -1.96 19.42 -5.69
C VAL A 98 -2.91 19.77 -4.54
N ARG A 99 -2.53 20.73 -3.69
CA ARG A 99 -3.38 21.20 -2.60
C ARG A 99 -4.67 21.86 -3.08
N ALA A 100 -4.61 22.65 -4.16
CA ALA A 100 -5.78 23.30 -4.75
C ALA A 100 -6.76 22.27 -5.33
N PHE A 101 -6.23 21.27 -6.04
CA PHE A 101 -7.00 20.14 -6.54
C PHE A 101 -7.76 19.44 -5.40
N TYR A 102 -7.07 19.10 -4.31
CA TYR A 102 -7.69 18.45 -3.15
C TYR A 102 -8.61 19.37 -2.34
N SER A 103 -8.30 20.68 -2.26
CA SER A 103 -9.15 21.62 -1.54
C SER A 103 -10.52 21.77 -2.19
N ASN A 104 -10.60 21.59 -3.51
CA ASN A 104 -11.82 21.75 -4.28
C ASN A 104 -12.47 20.42 -4.66
N LEU A 105 -11.86 19.29 -4.25
CA LEU A 105 -12.36 17.96 -4.56
C LEU A 105 -13.69 17.69 -3.85
N LYS A 106 -14.71 17.37 -4.64
CA LYS A 106 -16.05 16.97 -4.21
C LYS A 106 -16.41 15.66 -4.89
N LYS A 107 -17.38 14.95 -4.34
CA LYS A 107 -17.95 13.74 -4.94
C LYS A 107 -19.37 14.07 -5.38
N ASP A 108 -19.69 13.72 -6.62
CA ASP A 108 -21.03 13.87 -7.20
C ASP A 108 -21.95 12.70 -6.81
N GLU A 109 -23.24 12.81 -7.13
CA GLU A 109 -24.26 11.79 -6.87
C GLU A 109 -23.90 10.42 -7.50
N ASP A 110 -23.39 10.44 -8.73
CA ASP A 110 -22.92 9.24 -9.45
C ASP A 110 -21.58 8.71 -8.95
N GLY A 111 -20.97 9.38 -7.97
CA GLY A 111 -19.71 8.99 -7.37
C GLY A 111 -18.44 9.43 -8.10
N ALA A 112 -18.57 10.17 -9.20
CA ALA A 112 -17.47 10.87 -9.86
C ALA A 112 -16.86 11.94 -8.93
N LEU A 113 -15.57 12.23 -9.13
CA LEU A 113 -14.89 13.30 -8.41
C LEU A 113 -14.84 14.57 -9.25
N ILE A 114 -15.22 15.69 -8.66
CA ILE A 114 -15.21 17.00 -9.30
C ILE A 114 -14.22 17.89 -8.56
N SER A 115 -13.41 18.65 -9.28
CA SER A 115 -12.55 19.68 -8.69
C SER A 115 -12.47 20.89 -9.61
N ASN A 116 -11.92 21.99 -9.11
CA ASN A 116 -11.59 23.17 -9.91
C ASN A 116 -10.18 23.62 -9.56
N VAL A 117 -9.36 23.89 -10.56
CA VAL A 117 -8.03 24.48 -10.37
C VAL A 117 -7.85 25.59 -11.37
N ASN A 118 -7.63 26.82 -10.88
CA ASN A 118 -7.42 28.01 -11.69
C ASN A 118 -8.56 28.28 -12.69
N GLY A 119 -9.80 28.00 -12.30
CA GLY A 119 -10.99 28.24 -13.13
C GLY A 119 -11.24 27.16 -14.19
N VAL A 120 -10.48 26.07 -14.19
CA VAL A 120 -10.74 24.89 -15.02
C VAL A 120 -11.44 23.84 -14.17
N ASP A 121 -12.65 23.46 -14.58
CA ASP A 121 -13.40 22.37 -13.96
C ASP A 121 -12.83 21.01 -14.41
N ILE A 122 -12.65 20.13 -13.44
CA ILE A 122 -12.08 18.80 -13.60
C ILE A 122 -13.15 17.79 -13.22
N TYR A 123 -13.45 16.84 -14.11
CA TYR A 123 -14.41 15.76 -13.88
C TYR A 123 -13.73 14.40 -14.01
N LEU A 124 -13.64 13.65 -12.92
CA LEU A 124 -12.96 12.36 -12.88
C LEU A 124 -13.97 11.27 -12.58
N ASN A 125 -14.29 10.48 -13.60
CA ASN A 125 -14.97 9.20 -13.44
C ASN A 125 -13.96 8.04 -13.50
N GLU A 126 -14.45 6.81 -13.33
CA GLU A 126 -13.61 5.61 -13.35
C GLU A 126 -12.87 5.42 -14.68
N GLU A 127 -13.48 5.82 -15.80
CA GLU A 127 -12.85 5.78 -17.12
C GLU A 127 -11.64 6.71 -17.20
N SER A 128 -11.76 7.92 -16.69
CA SER A 128 -10.67 8.90 -16.64
C SER A 128 -9.49 8.35 -15.85
N ILE A 129 -9.76 7.68 -14.72
CA ILE A 129 -8.71 7.04 -13.91
C ILE A 129 -8.10 5.85 -14.63
N GLN A 130 -8.90 5.01 -15.29
CA GLN A 130 -8.41 3.89 -16.08
C GLN A 130 -7.46 4.37 -17.20
N ILE A 131 -7.83 5.41 -17.95
CA ILE A 131 -6.98 5.96 -19.02
C ILE A 131 -5.62 6.43 -18.47
N LEU A 132 -5.60 7.05 -17.29
CA LEU A 132 -4.39 7.58 -16.68
C LEU A 132 -3.52 6.52 -15.98
N THR A 133 -4.10 5.38 -15.57
CA THR A 133 -3.45 4.42 -14.67
C THR A 133 -3.40 2.98 -15.16
N GLY A 134 -4.17 2.64 -16.20
CA GLY A 134 -4.34 1.27 -16.71
C GLY A 134 -5.21 0.35 -15.84
N LEU A 135 -5.66 0.83 -14.67
CA LEU A 135 -6.38 0.02 -13.68
C LEU A 135 -7.71 -0.53 -14.20
N ARG A 136 -8.11 -1.70 -13.67
CA ARG A 136 -9.41 -2.33 -13.97
C ARG A 136 -10.57 -1.53 -13.36
N ARG A 137 -11.70 -1.49 -14.08
CA ARG A 137 -12.95 -0.83 -13.63
C ARG A 137 -14.17 -1.76 -13.56
N ASP A 138 -14.18 -2.86 -14.30
CA ASP A 138 -15.31 -3.79 -14.51
C ASP A 138 -15.53 -4.81 -13.36
N GLY A 139 -15.10 -4.46 -12.14
CA GLY A 139 -15.21 -5.32 -10.97
C GLY A 139 -16.14 -4.76 -9.89
N GLN A 140 -16.30 -5.52 -8.81
CA GLN A 140 -17.05 -5.09 -7.63
C GLN A 140 -16.21 -4.17 -6.71
N ASP A 141 -16.87 -3.52 -5.76
CA ASP A 141 -16.20 -2.77 -4.70
C ASP A 141 -15.48 -3.71 -3.73
N LEU A 142 -14.33 -3.29 -3.21
CA LEU A 142 -13.61 -4.05 -2.16
C LEU A 142 -14.49 -4.30 -0.92
N GLY A 143 -15.42 -3.38 -0.60
CA GLY A 143 -16.35 -3.56 0.53
C GLY A 143 -17.30 -4.75 0.36
N LEU A 144 -17.58 -5.15 -0.88
CA LEU A 144 -18.42 -6.30 -1.24
C LEU A 144 -17.60 -7.57 -1.44
N TYR A 145 -16.28 -7.48 -1.38
CA TYR A 145 -15.40 -8.61 -1.58
C TYR A 145 -15.48 -9.57 -0.40
N VAL A 146 -16.04 -10.75 -0.66
CA VAL A 146 -16.18 -11.83 0.32
C VAL A 146 -15.18 -12.97 0.12
N GLY A 147 -14.40 -13.00 -0.96
CA GLY A 147 -13.46 -14.08 -1.30
C GLY A 147 -13.48 -14.45 -2.79
N GLU A 148 -12.74 -15.48 -3.18
CA GLU A 148 -12.61 -15.96 -4.57
C GLU A 148 -13.57 -17.14 -4.84
N GLU A 149 -14.16 -17.19 -6.04
CA GLU A 149 -14.87 -18.36 -6.59
C GLU A 149 -15.83 -19.09 -5.62
N GLY A 150 -16.57 -18.33 -4.80
CA GLY A 150 -17.55 -18.86 -3.85
C GLY A 150 -16.97 -19.28 -2.49
N ALA A 151 -15.66 -19.31 -2.33
CA ALA A 151 -15.00 -19.48 -1.03
C ALA A 151 -14.97 -18.15 -0.27
N ARG A 152 -15.30 -18.18 1.03
CA ARG A 152 -15.18 -17.01 1.90
C ARG A 152 -13.71 -16.72 2.20
N PHE A 153 -13.36 -15.44 2.19
CA PHE A 153 -12.04 -14.92 2.56
C PHE A 153 -11.70 -15.37 3.97
N ASN A 154 -10.57 -16.07 4.09
CA ASN A 154 -10.03 -16.53 5.35
C ASN A 154 -8.65 -15.88 5.58
N GLU A 155 -8.58 -14.99 6.57
CA GLU A 155 -7.36 -14.27 6.89
C GLU A 155 -6.22 -15.23 7.27
N THR A 156 -6.50 -16.32 7.98
CA THR A 156 -5.47 -17.29 8.40
C THR A 156 -4.85 -18.00 7.20
N ILE A 157 -5.67 -18.43 6.22
CA ILE A 157 -5.18 -19.08 5.00
C ILE A 157 -4.29 -18.12 4.21
N LEU A 158 -4.71 -16.86 4.05
CA LEU A 158 -3.88 -15.85 3.42
C LEU A 158 -2.55 -15.67 4.16
N LEU A 159 -2.57 -15.58 5.50
CA LEU A 159 -1.36 -15.37 6.28
C LEU A 159 -0.36 -16.52 6.07
N GLU A 160 -0.83 -17.76 6.00
CA GLU A 160 0.02 -18.91 5.67
C GLU A 160 0.55 -18.87 4.24
N GLU A 161 -0.30 -18.54 3.25
CA GLU A 161 0.07 -18.37 1.84
C GLU A 161 1.18 -17.34 1.68
N VAL A 162 1.09 -16.21 2.40
CA VAL A 162 2.09 -15.14 2.33
C VAL A 162 3.32 -15.38 3.22
N GLY A 163 3.38 -16.51 3.92
CA GLY A 163 4.53 -16.96 4.73
C GLY A 163 4.49 -16.53 6.21
N ILE A 164 3.43 -15.88 6.67
CA ILE A 164 3.20 -15.53 8.08
C ILE A 164 2.49 -16.70 8.77
N ARG A 165 3.25 -17.74 9.11
CA ARG A 165 2.73 -18.93 9.78
C ARG A 165 2.60 -18.74 11.30
N HIS A 166 1.61 -19.39 11.90
CA HIS A 166 1.41 -19.46 13.35
C HIS A 166 1.32 -18.09 14.06
N PHE A 167 0.75 -17.09 13.39
CA PHE A 167 0.52 -15.79 14.04
C PHE A 167 -0.54 -15.93 15.13
N VAL A 168 -0.15 -15.68 16.38
CA VAL A 168 -1.07 -15.61 17.53
C VAL A 168 -1.10 -14.17 18.03
N PRO A 169 -2.27 -13.49 18.02
CA PRO A 169 -2.39 -12.14 18.55
C PRO A 169 -1.97 -12.07 20.02
N THR A 170 -1.11 -11.12 20.35
CA THR A 170 -0.69 -10.84 21.73
C THR A 170 -1.16 -9.45 22.17
N PRO A 171 -1.18 -9.14 23.48
CA PRO A 171 -1.49 -7.78 23.95
C PRO A 171 -0.59 -6.70 23.34
N GLN A 172 0.67 -7.04 23.03
CA GLN A 172 1.64 -6.13 22.41
C GLN A 172 1.52 -6.08 20.88
N GLN A 173 1.05 -7.17 20.24
CA GLN A 173 0.92 -7.27 18.80
C GLN A 173 -0.42 -7.93 18.42
N ARG A 174 -1.44 -7.10 18.22
CA ARG A 174 -2.78 -7.54 17.81
C ARG A 174 -2.93 -7.86 16.33
N ARG A 175 -1.97 -7.46 15.50
CA ARG A 175 -2.01 -7.58 14.04
C ARG A 175 -0.71 -8.16 13.50
N PRO A 176 -0.77 -8.97 12.42
CA PRO A 176 0.43 -9.53 11.83
C PRO A 176 1.28 -8.43 11.18
N THR A 177 2.57 -8.70 11.06
CA THR A 177 3.52 -7.79 10.40
C THR A 177 4.22 -8.50 9.25
N ILE A 178 4.73 -7.72 8.31
CA ILE A 178 5.44 -8.24 7.12
C ILE A 178 6.82 -8.82 7.43
N ALA A 179 7.23 -8.87 8.70
CA ALA A 179 8.56 -9.36 9.09
C ALA A 179 8.80 -10.79 8.60
N SER A 180 7.80 -11.67 8.76
CA SER A 180 7.86 -13.08 8.35
C SER A 180 7.32 -13.34 6.94
N MET A 181 6.79 -12.32 6.26
CA MET A 181 6.21 -12.46 4.93
C MET A 181 7.27 -12.82 3.88
N SER A 182 6.93 -13.61 2.87
CA SER A 182 7.88 -13.88 1.78
C SER A 182 8.28 -12.59 1.05
N PRO A 183 9.50 -12.48 0.48
CA PRO A 183 9.93 -11.27 -0.22
C PRO A 183 8.98 -10.82 -1.35
N VAL A 184 8.39 -11.78 -2.07
CA VAL A 184 7.41 -11.55 -3.15
C VAL A 184 6.17 -10.84 -2.61
N PHE A 185 5.53 -11.39 -1.58
CA PHE A 185 4.30 -10.79 -1.04
C PHE A 185 4.58 -9.52 -0.26
N ARG A 186 5.77 -9.41 0.34
CA ARG A 186 6.23 -8.16 0.97
C ARG A 186 6.33 -7.04 -0.07
N PHE A 187 6.76 -7.35 -1.29
CA PHE A 187 6.74 -6.41 -2.41
C PHE A 187 5.31 -6.02 -2.83
N ILE A 188 4.39 -6.99 -2.94
CA ILE A 188 2.98 -6.70 -3.23
C ILE A 188 2.34 -5.80 -2.17
N PHE A 189 2.60 -6.07 -0.89
CA PHE A 189 2.14 -5.21 0.21
C PHE A 189 2.77 -3.81 0.15
N TYR A 190 4.04 -3.71 -0.27
CA TYR A 190 4.68 -2.42 -0.50
C TYR A 190 3.94 -1.65 -1.61
N VAL A 191 3.66 -2.29 -2.75
CA VAL A 191 2.86 -1.68 -3.84
C VAL A 191 1.51 -1.22 -3.32
N LEU A 192 0.81 -2.04 -2.53
CA LEU A 192 -0.46 -1.64 -1.91
C LEU A 192 -0.30 -0.37 -1.07
N THR A 193 0.61 -0.34 -0.11
CA THR A 193 0.68 0.73 0.91
C THR A 193 1.39 2.01 0.45
N ARG A 194 2.11 1.95 -0.67
CA ARG A 194 2.92 3.05 -1.20
C ARG A 194 2.45 3.59 -2.54
N ILE A 195 1.76 2.77 -3.33
CA ILE A 195 1.34 3.10 -4.70
C ILE A 195 -0.18 3.08 -4.81
N LEU A 196 -0.82 1.96 -4.49
CA LEU A 196 -2.27 1.76 -4.72
C LEU A 196 -3.16 2.42 -3.65
N LYS A 197 -2.71 2.45 -2.40
CA LYS A 197 -3.33 3.15 -1.26
C LYS A 197 -2.24 3.81 -0.40
N PRO A 198 -1.57 4.87 -0.91
CA PRO A 198 -0.46 5.51 -0.22
C PRO A 198 -0.87 5.98 1.17
N ARG A 199 -0.09 5.61 2.20
CA ARG A 199 -0.32 6.03 3.59
C ARG A 199 0.93 6.63 4.23
N LYS A 200 0.73 7.41 5.30
CA LYS A 200 1.86 8.02 6.03
C LYS A 200 2.60 7.03 6.92
N PHE A 201 1.85 6.22 7.67
CA PHE A 201 2.38 5.32 8.70
C PHE A 201 1.91 3.88 8.49
N ASN A 202 2.34 2.98 9.38
CA ASN A 202 1.92 1.57 9.43
C ASN A 202 2.29 0.77 8.18
N HIS A 203 3.48 0.98 7.65
CA HIS A 203 3.99 0.28 6.45
C HIS A 203 4.46 -1.16 6.70
N THR A 204 4.30 -1.65 7.93
CA THR A 204 4.78 -2.97 8.35
C THR A 204 3.68 -3.84 8.94
N THR A 205 2.57 -3.25 9.36
CA THR A 205 1.46 -3.95 10.03
C THR A 205 0.30 -4.10 9.07
N LEU A 206 -0.28 -5.29 8.99
CA LEU A 206 -1.43 -5.56 8.14
C LEU A 206 -2.73 -5.27 8.90
N SER A 207 -3.55 -4.37 8.37
CA SER A 207 -4.95 -4.22 8.78
C SER A 207 -5.83 -5.28 8.12
N GLN A 208 -7.07 -5.44 8.60
CA GLN A 208 -8.04 -6.34 7.99
C GLN A 208 -8.39 -5.94 6.54
N GLU A 209 -8.43 -4.63 6.26
CA GLU A 209 -8.61 -4.16 4.90
C GLU A 209 -7.37 -4.46 4.05
N ASP A 210 -6.16 -4.34 4.61
CA ASP A 210 -4.93 -4.70 3.90
C ASP A 210 -4.90 -6.19 3.54
N THR A 211 -5.28 -7.08 4.47
CA THR A 211 -5.30 -8.53 4.19
C THR A 211 -6.30 -8.87 3.09
N LYS A 212 -7.54 -8.33 3.17
CA LYS A 212 -8.53 -8.46 2.09
C LYS A 212 -8.02 -7.94 0.75
N THR A 213 -7.37 -6.78 0.75
CA THR A 213 -6.87 -6.15 -0.49
C THR A 213 -5.71 -6.96 -1.09
N ILE A 214 -4.76 -7.40 -0.27
CA ILE A 214 -3.64 -8.24 -0.72
C ILE A 214 -4.17 -9.56 -1.31
N HIS A 215 -5.12 -10.21 -0.63
CA HIS A 215 -5.76 -11.43 -1.14
C HIS A 215 -6.39 -11.19 -2.52
N ALA A 216 -7.16 -10.11 -2.66
CA ALA A 216 -7.75 -9.74 -3.94
C ALA A 216 -6.70 -9.46 -5.04
N MET A 217 -5.55 -8.87 -4.69
CA MET A 217 -4.45 -8.65 -5.63
C MET A 217 -3.78 -9.96 -6.04
N ILE A 218 -3.43 -10.83 -5.09
CA ILE A 218 -2.74 -12.12 -5.34
C ILE A 218 -3.59 -13.01 -6.24
N HIS A 219 -4.89 -13.12 -5.92
CA HIS A 219 -5.85 -13.98 -6.62
C HIS A 219 -6.53 -13.28 -7.81
N ASN A 220 -6.06 -12.09 -8.21
CA ASN A 220 -6.60 -11.34 -9.35
C ASN A 220 -8.14 -11.20 -9.32
N ALA A 221 -8.69 -10.97 -8.13
CA ALA A 221 -10.13 -10.82 -7.94
C ALA A 221 -10.67 -9.68 -8.82
N ASN A 222 -11.89 -9.85 -9.35
CA ASN A 222 -12.49 -8.85 -10.21
C ASN A 222 -13.02 -7.65 -9.40
N LEU A 223 -12.12 -6.73 -9.05
CA LEU A 223 -12.41 -5.50 -8.32
C LEU A 223 -12.28 -4.25 -9.19
N ASN A 224 -13.05 -3.23 -8.84
CA ASN A 224 -12.94 -1.90 -9.41
C ASN A 224 -11.81 -1.11 -8.74
N TRP A 225 -10.59 -1.30 -9.24
CA TRP A 225 -9.39 -0.64 -8.73
C TRP A 225 -9.40 0.87 -8.99
N CYS A 226 -10.07 1.34 -10.06
CA CYS A 226 -10.26 2.76 -10.34
C CYS A 226 -11.05 3.44 -9.21
N LYS A 227 -12.21 2.88 -8.85
CA LYS A 227 -13.05 3.37 -7.76
C LYS A 227 -12.35 3.26 -6.41
N PHE A 228 -11.53 2.23 -6.19
CA PHE A 228 -10.69 2.11 -5.00
C PHE A 228 -9.73 3.31 -4.85
N VAL A 229 -9.01 3.68 -5.92
CA VAL A 229 -8.13 4.85 -5.94
C VAL A 229 -8.92 6.14 -5.72
N MET A 230 -10.05 6.33 -6.41
CA MET A 230 -10.91 7.50 -6.27
C MET A 230 -11.44 7.66 -4.83
N THR A 231 -11.84 6.56 -4.20
CA THR A 231 -12.31 6.55 -2.81
C THR A 231 -11.19 6.97 -1.86
N HIS A 232 -9.95 6.50 -2.08
CA HIS A 232 -8.80 6.94 -1.30
C HIS A 232 -8.46 8.43 -1.53
N MET A 233 -8.60 8.93 -2.76
CA MET A 233 -8.45 10.36 -3.06
C MET A 233 -9.48 11.19 -2.27
N PHE A 234 -10.74 10.79 -2.30
CA PHE A 234 -11.82 11.53 -1.65
C PHE A 234 -11.70 11.49 -0.11
N THR A 235 -11.43 10.33 0.48
CA THR A 235 -11.28 10.20 1.94
C THR A 235 -10.07 10.98 2.48
N ALA A 236 -9.05 11.26 1.66
CA ALA A 236 -7.93 12.10 2.03
C ALA A 236 -8.30 13.59 2.21
N THR A 237 -9.50 14.02 1.79
CA THR A 237 -10.00 15.39 2.02
C THR A 237 -10.39 15.62 3.50
N SER A 238 -10.77 14.56 4.23
CA SER A 238 -11.16 14.59 5.65
C SER A 238 -9.97 14.68 6.63
N ASP A 239 -10.21 15.16 7.86
CA ASP A 239 -9.35 15.03 9.05
C ASP A 239 -7.85 15.42 8.95
N ASN A 240 -7.51 16.55 8.30
CA ASN A 240 -6.10 16.99 8.14
C ASN A 240 -5.14 15.88 7.67
N ARG A 241 -5.68 14.86 6.99
CA ARG A 241 -4.96 13.70 6.48
C ARG A 241 -3.97 14.15 5.39
N PRO A 242 -2.81 13.50 5.29
CA PRO A 242 -1.88 13.74 4.19
C PRO A 242 -2.52 13.44 2.83
N LEU A 243 -2.19 14.26 1.83
CA LEU A 243 -2.73 14.18 0.48
C LEU A 243 -1.95 13.13 -0.34
N PRO A 244 -2.59 12.07 -0.85
CA PRO A 244 -1.94 11.04 -1.64
C PRO A 244 -1.74 11.45 -3.11
N TYR A 245 -1.12 10.56 -3.90
CA TYR A 245 -1.12 10.58 -5.37
C TYR A 245 -0.66 11.87 -6.07
N ALA A 246 0.32 12.59 -5.51
CA ALA A 246 0.74 13.87 -6.11
C ALA A 246 1.13 13.77 -7.60
N LEU A 247 1.75 12.67 -8.04
CA LEU A 247 2.12 12.46 -9.45
C LEU A 247 0.91 12.16 -10.35
N LEU A 248 -0.08 11.41 -9.85
CA LEU A 248 -1.34 11.17 -10.57
C LEU A 248 -2.12 12.49 -10.72
N VAL A 249 -2.17 13.31 -9.66
CA VAL A 249 -2.77 14.65 -9.73
C VAL A 249 -2.06 15.49 -10.79
N MET A 250 -0.73 15.45 -10.88
CA MET A 250 -0.01 16.16 -11.94
C MET A 250 -0.35 15.64 -13.35
N ALA A 251 -0.61 14.34 -13.52
CA ALA A 251 -1.05 13.77 -14.79
C ALA A 251 -2.48 14.23 -15.14
N ILE A 252 -3.39 14.25 -14.16
CA ILE A 252 -4.74 14.80 -14.31
C ILE A 252 -4.70 16.27 -14.76
N LEU A 253 -3.90 17.10 -14.09
CA LEU A 253 -3.82 18.53 -14.43
C LEU A 253 -3.29 18.75 -15.86
N GLU A 254 -2.38 17.90 -16.33
CA GLU A 254 -1.88 17.96 -17.70
C GLU A 254 -2.94 17.56 -18.72
N GLU A 255 -3.71 16.50 -18.46
CA GLU A 255 -4.83 16.06 -19.32
C GLU A 255 -5.87 17.18 -19.49
N TYR A 256 -6.11 17.95 -18.42
CA TYR A 256 -7.01 19.10 -18.42
C TYR A 256 -6.36 20.40 -18.95
N ASN A 257 -5.14 20.33 -19.50
CA ASN A 257 -4.40 21.47 -20.03
C ASN A 257 -4.17 22.62 -19.02
N ILE A 258 -4.13 22.29 -17.73
CA ILE A 258 -3.85 23.27 -16.67
C ILE A 258 -2.34 23.55 -16.67
N LYS A 259 -1.99 24.82 -16.66
CA LYS A 259 -0.58 25.26 -16.71
C LYS A 259 0.18 24.83 -15.46
N THR A 260 1.27 24.10 -15.67
CA THR A 260 2.19 23.59 -14.63
C THR A 260 3.61 24.12 -14.83
N ASP A 261 3.76 25.28 -15.46
CA ASP A 261 5.03 25.97 -15.70
C ASP A 261 5.36 27.02 -14.62
N VAL A 262 4.39 27.38 -13.78
CA VAL A 262 4.53 28.42 -12.75
C VAL A 262 4.71 27.84 -11.36
N GLY A 263 5.56 28.49 -10.55
CA GLY A 263 5.72 28.21 -9.13
C GLY A 263 6.74 27.11 -8.80
N PRO A 264 6.96 26.86 -7.50
CA PRO A 264 7.99 25.94 -7.04
C PRO A 264 7.60 24.48 -7.33
N LYS A 265 8.57 23.72 -7.84
CA LYS A 265 8.44 22.29 -8.11
C LYS A 265 9.23 21.49 -7.10
N ILE A 266 8.62 20.47 -6.53
CA ILE A 266 9.34 19.45 -5.76
C ILE A 266 9.74 18.35 -6.74
N LYS A 267 11.05 18.19 -6.92
CA LYS A 267 11.64 17.14 -7.76
C LYS A 267 11.78 15.85 -6.97
N GLY A 268 11.67 14.73 -7.69
CA GLY A 268 11.93 13.41 -7.15
C GLY A 268 13.32 13.32 -6.52
N THR A 269 13.36 12.66 -5.37
CA THR A 269 14.61 12.25 -4.71
C THR A 269 14.85 10.77 -5.00
N LYS A 270 16.06 10.27 -4.75
CA LYS A 270 16.33 8.82 -4.82
C LYS A 270 15.34 8.00 -3.97
N HIS A 271 14.84 8.58 -2.88
CA HIS A 271 13.85 7.94 -2.01
C HIS A 271 12.43 7.88 -2.58
N TRP A 272 12.15 8.40 -3.78
CA TRP A 272 10.85 8.22 -4.44
C TRP A 272 10.87 7.05 -5.40
N GLU A 273 12.04 6.77 -5.98
CA GLU A 273 12.23 5.64 -6.87
C GLU A 273 12.18 4.34 -6.05
N ILE A 274 11.39 3.39 -6.54
CA ILE A 274 11.37 2.01 -6.09
C ILE A 274 12.38 1.27 -6.96
N ASP A 275 13.44 0.80 -6.32
CA ASP A 275 14.52 0.05 -6.92
C ASP A 275 14.92 -1.14 -6.04
N GLU A 276 15.90 -1.93 -6.47
CA GLU A 276 16.41 -3.07 -5.72
C GLU A 276 16.94 -2.66 -4.32
N SER A 277 17.53 -1.46 -4.21
CA SER A 277 18.03 -0.91 -2.94
C SER A 277 16.91 -0.55 -1.95
N SER A 278 15.68 -0.41 -2.42
CA SER A 278 14.51 -0.17 -1.58
C SER A 278 14.12 -1.40 -0.73
N PHE A 279 14.65 -2.58 -1.07
CA PHE A 279 14.31 -3.86 -0.43
C PHE A 279 15.50 -4.50 0.30
N HIS A 280 16.73 -4.15 -0.06
CA HIS A 280 17.90 -4.54 0.72
C HIS A 280 18.18 -3.49 1.79
N SER A 281 18.19 -3.91 3.06
CA SER A 281 18.69 -3.07 4.15
C SER A 281 20.14 -2.69 3.83
N GLY A 282 20.35 -1.52 3.26
CA GLY A 282 21.66 -0.91 3.25
C GLY A 282 22.16 -0.83 4.68
N THR A 283 23.42 -1.15 4.91
CA THR A 283 24.17 -0.95 6.16
C THR A 283 24.26 0.52 6.63
N ASP A 284 23.35 1.37 6.16
CA ASP A 284 23.25 2.80 6.44
C ASP A 284 21.86 3.10 7.00
N GLU A 285 21.47 2.36 8.05
CA GLU A 285 20.45 2.85 8.96
C GLU A 285 21.03 4.05 9.72
N THR A 286 20.85 5.25 9.19
CA THR A 286 20.48 6.35 10.08
C THR A 286 18.98 6.26 10.30
N PRO A 287 18.50 5.68 11.42
CA PRO A 287 17.08 5.68 11.71
C PRO A 287 16.62 7.14 11.78
N PHE A 288 15.52 7.39 11.09
CA PHE A 288 14.68 8.58 11.17
C PHE A 288 14.94 9.40 12.44
N ARG A 289 15.48 10.62 12.28
CA ARG A 289 15.60 11.57 13.38
C ARG A 289 14.22 11.75 14.02
N GLN A 290 14.03 11.14 15.19
CA GLN A 290 12.94 11.50 16.08
C GLN A 290 13.09 13.00 16.39
N HIS A 291 11.99 13.74 16.26
CA HIS A 291 11.90 15.12 16.74
C HIS A 291 12.24 15.15 18.23
N ARG A 292 13.44 15.60 18.56
CA ARG A 292 13.86 15.84 19.94
C ARG A 292 13.10 17.06 20.47
N PRO A 293 12.53 17.04 21.69
CA PRO A 293 11.95 18.24 22.26
C PRO A 293 13.00 19.34 22.43
N ARG A 294 12.56 20.54 22.07
CA ARG A 294 13.25 21.83 22.03
C ARG A 294 14.16 22.06 23.25
N ARG A 295 15.49 22.08 23.06
CA ARG A 295 16.43 22.65 24.04
C ARG A 295 16.58 24.15 23.78
N GLN A 296 16.30 24.95 24.82
CA GLN A 296 16.65 26.37 24.88
C GLN A 296 18.17 26.58 24.85
N PRO A 297 18.67 27.74 24.38
CA PRO A 297 20.10 28.00 24.28
C PRO A 297 20.68 28.51 25.60
N ARG A 298 21.84 28.00 26.02
CA ARG A 298 22.71 28.69 26.96
C ARG A 298 24.20 28.51 26.64
N ALA A 299 24.79 29.66 26.33
CA ALA A 299 26.16 30.14 26.55
C ALA A 299 27.39 29.29 26.11
N THR A 300 28.11 29.90 25.17
CA THR A 300 29.57 29.96 24.98
C THR A 300 30.49 29.37 26.06
N ALA A 301 31.39 28.47 25.64
CA ALA A 301 32.80 28.45 26.04
C ALA A 301 33.64 27.66 25.03
N SER A 302 34.74 28.25 24.58
CA SER A 302 35.77 27.66 23.72
C SER A 302 36.59 26.60 24.47
N ALA A 303 36.97 25.49 23.83
CA ALA A 303 38.21 24.78 24.16
C ALA A 303 38.67 23.81 23.05
N ALA A 304 39.93 24.04 22.67
CA ALA A 304 40.93 23.23 21.97
C ALA A 304 40.64 21.76 21.61
N THR A 305 41.06 21.43 20.38
CA THR A 305 41.45 20.11 19.88
C THR A 305 42.60 19.51 20.70
N THR A 306 42.36 18.38 21.35
CA THR A 306 43.41 17.45 21.79
C THR A 306 43.07 16.04 21.30
N SER A 307 43.96 15.49 20.48
CA SER A 307 44.03 14.08 20.12
C SER A 307 44.37 13.27 21.38
N THR A 308 43.43 12.43 21.82
CA THR A 308 43.64 11.43 22.87
C THR A 308 43.62 10.05 22.24
N ASN A 309 44.77 9.37 22.23
CA ASN A 309 44.84 7.96 21.88
C ASN A 309 44.04 7.15 22.94
N PRO A 310 43.12 6.26 22.54
CA PRO A 310 42.33 5.48 23.48
C PRO A 310 43.23 4.55 24.28
N SER A 311 42.91 4.37 25.56
CA SER A 311 43.67 3.51 26.45
C SER A 311 43.67 2.05 25.97
N LEU A 312 44.68 1.26 26.34
CA LEU A 312 44.78 -0.17 25.97
C LEU A 312 43.50 -0.94 26.34
N ALA A 313 42.86 -0.60 27.46
CA ALA A 313 41.62 -1.21 27.92
C ALA A 313 40.43 -0.89 26.99
N GLU A 314 40.32 0.34 26.49
CA GLU A 314 39.28 0.73 25.53
C GLU A 314 39.49 0.05 24.17
N GLN A 315 40.74 -0.12 23.74
CA GLN A 315 41.05 -0.85 22.51
C GLN A 315 40.70 -2.34 22.63
N MET A 316 40.99 -2.96 23.77
CA MET A 316 40.61 -4.35 24.04
C MET A 316 39.09 -4.52 24.12
N ALA A 317 38.37 -3.58 24.74
CA ALA A 317 36.90 -3.59 24.79
C ALA A 317 36.28 -3.44 23.39
N ALA A 318 36.82 -2.56 22.55
CA ALA A 318 36.39 -2.38 21.18
C ALA A 318 36.63 -3.64 20.33
N LEU A 319 37.81 -4.26 20.45
CA LEU A 319 38.14 -5.53 19.78
C LEU A 319 37.17 -6.65 20.19
N THR A 320 36.86 -6.74 21.48
CA THR A 320 35.93 -7.76 22.01
C THR A 320 34.53 -7.54 21.45
N ALA A 321 34.05 -6.29 21.40
CA ALA A 321 32.76 -5.96 20.82
C ALA A 321 32.70 -6.24 19.31
N THR A 322 33.80 -6.03 18.57
CA THR A 322 33.86 -6.38 17.15
C THR A 322 33.83 -7.89 16.92
N LEU A 323 34.52 -8.67 17.76
CA LEU A 323 34.51 -10.13 17.65
C LEU A 323 33.11 -10.70 17.94
N SER A 324 32.43 -10.19 18.98
CA SER A 324 31.03 -10.58 19.25
C SER A 324 30.09 -10.21 18.10
N ARG A 325 30.28 -9.05 17.44
CA ARG A 325 29.48 -8.69 16.26
C ARG A 325 29.73 -9.63 15.09
N ILE A 326 30.99 -10.02 14.84
CA ILE A 326 31.33 -10.99 13.81
C ILE A 326 30.66 -12.33 14.10
N ASP A 327 30.73 -12.81 15.35
CA ASP A 327 30.11 -14.06 15.78
C ASP A 327 28.59 -14.07 15.57
N THR A 328 27.90 -12.97 15.93
CA THR A 328 26.46 -12.83 15.66
C THR A 328 26.13 -12.82 14.17
N ASN A 329 27.00 -12.23 13.33
CA ASN A 329 26.81 -12.20 11.88
C ASN A 329 27.06 -13.58 11.25
N VAL A 330 28.07 -14.31 11.71
CA VAL A 330 28.35 -15.69 11.29
C VAL A 330 27.17 -16.59 11.66
N SER A 331 26.64 -16.46 12.87
CA SER A 331 25.46 -17.22 13.32
C SER A 331 24.21 -16.94 12.48
N LYS A 332 23.95 -15.65 12.16
CA LYS A 332 22.85 -15.27 11.25
C LYS A 332 23.05 -15.84 9.84
N THR A 333 24.28 -15.79 9.34
CA THR A 333 24.60 -16.32 8.00
C THR A 333 24.41 -17.83 7.94
N ALA A 334 24.87 -18.57 8.96
CA ALA A 334 24.66 -20.00 9.06
C ALA A 334 23.16 -20.36 9.12
N HIS A 335 22.37 -19.60 9.88
CA HIS A 335 20.92 -19.78 9.93
C HIS A 335 20.24 -19.54 8.58
N ASN A 336 20.65 -18.49 7.84
CA ASN A 336 20.14 -18.20 6.52
C ASN A 336 20.48 -19.31 5.51
N VAL A 337 21.72 -19.82 5.53
CA VAL A 337 22.15 -20.94 4.67
C VAL A 337 21.32 -22.19 4.95
N ASN A 338 21.07 -22.52 6.23
CA ASN A 338 20.24 -23.67 6.59
C ASN A 338 18.78 -23.52 6.12
N THR A 339 18.21 -22.31 6.22
CA THR A 339 16.86 -22.03 5.74
C THR A 339 16.77 -22.15 4.22
N LEU A 340 17.72 -21.55 3.49
CA LEU A 340 17.79 -21.66 2.03
C LEU A 340 18.00 -23.11 1.57
N SER A 341 18.81 -23.90 2.29
CA SER A 341 19.01 -25.33 2.00
C SER A 341 17.71 -26.12 2.12
N ARG A 342 16.89 -25.83 3.15
CA ARG A 342 15.58 -26.47 3.35
C ARG A 342 14.56 -26.05 2.29
N GLU A 343 14.55 -24.77 1.91
CA GLU A 343 13.71 -24.27 0.82
C GLU A 343 14.09 -24.91 -0.52
N LEU A 344 15.39 -25.06 -0.80
CA LEU A 344 15.88 -25.72 -2.00
C LEU A 344 15.49 -27.21 -2.04
N HIS A 345 15.56 -27.91 -0.91
CA HIS A 345 15.07 -29.30 -0.82
C HIS A 345 13.55 -29.37 -1.08
N GLY A 346 12.75 -28.51 -0.45
CA GLY A 346 11.31 -28.45 -0.70
C GLY A 346 10.95 -28.10 -2.15
N TYR A 347 11.74 -27.27 -2.82
CA TYR A 347 11.60 -26.97 -4.24
C TYR A 347 11.88 -28.22 -5.11
N PHE A 348 12.94 -28.97 -4.83
CA PHE A 348 13.23 -30.22 -5.55
C PHE A 348 12.15 -31.27 -5.32
N ASP A 349 11.62 -31.39 -4.11
CA ASP A 349 10.51 -32.30 -3.80
C ASP A 349 9.25 -31.91 -4.58
N PHE A 350 8.90 -30.62 -4.60
CA PHE A 350 7.75 -30.09 -5.34
C PHE A 350 7.85 -30.29 -6.86
N VAL A 351 9.03 -30.04 -7.44
CA VAL A 351 9.25 -30.18 -8.89
C VAL A 351 9.28 -31.65 -9.34
N ASN A 352 9.72 -32.57 -8.47
CA ASN A 352 9.79 -34.01 -8.77
C ASN A 352 8.48 -34.77 -8.47
N TYR A 353 7.61 -34.25 -7.60
CA TYR A 353 6.36 -34.91 -7.21
C TYR A 353 5.41 -35.26 -8.37
N PRO A 354 5.20 -34.41 -9.41
CA PRO A 354 4.33 -34.74 -10.53
C PRO A 354 5.00 -35.65 -11.59
N TYR A 355 6.32 -35.85 -11.55
CA TYR A 355 7.02 -36.77 -12.46
C TYR A 355 7.14 -38.19 -11.90
N ALA A 356 7.18 -38.35 -10.57
CA ALA A 356 7.33 -39.66 -9.93
C ALA A 356 6.09 -40.57 -10.00
N GLN A 357 4.89 -40.00 -10.20
CA GLN A 357 3.64 -40.78 -10.29
C GLN A 357 3.20 -41.08 -11.74
N MET A 358 3.86 -40.52 -12.75
CA MET A 358 3.44 -40.62 -14.16
C MET A 358 4.30 -41.58 -15.00
N VAL A 359 5.38 -42.14 -14.45
CA VAL A 359 6.30 -43.03 -15.19
C VAL A 359 6.55 -44.29 -14.38
N PRO A 360 6.11 -45.48 -14.83
CA PRO A 360 6.58 -46.75 -14.27
C PRO A 360 8.09 -46.82 -14.46
N TYR A 361 8.85 -46.96 -13.37
CA TYR A 361 10.28 -47.19 -13.45
C TYR A 361 10.55 -48.49 -14.23
N VAL A 362 11.09 -48.37 -15.43
CA VAL A 362 11.58 -49.50 -16.23
C VAL A 362 13.10 -49.55 -16.04
N PRO A 363 13.65 -50.59 -15.39
CA PRO A 363 15.09 -50.75 -15.28
C PRO A 363 15.70 -50.85 -16.69
N PRO A 364 16.82 -50.16 -16.98
CA PRO A 364 17.45 -50.24 -18.28
C PRO A 364 17.93 -51.67 -18.58
N PRO A 365 17.90 -52.11 -19.85
CA PRO A 365 18.33 -53.45 -20.22
C PRO A 365 19.81 -53.65 -19.89
N ASN A 366 20.08 -54.75 -19.19
CA ASN A 366 21.41 -55.16 -18.77
C ASN A 366 22.27 -55.50 -20.00
N PHE A 367 22.96 -54.50 -20.59
CA PHE A 367 24.01 -54.75 -21.57
C PHE A 367 25.29 -55.10 -20.83
N GLY A 368 25.58 -56.40 -20.82
CA GLY A 368 26.78 -56.97 -20.24
C GLY A 368 28.06 -56.31 -20.75
N GLY A 369 28.92 -55.98 -19.80
CA GLY A 369 30.27 -55.50 -20.00
C GLY A 369 30.98 -55.49 -18.66
N GLU A 370 31.58 -56.63 -18.29
CA GLU A 370 32.51 -56.71 -17.17
C GLU A 370 33.65 -55.69 -17.34
N GLN A 371 34.02 -54.98 -16.27
CA GLN A 371 35.24 -55.28 -15.51
C GLN A 371 35.58 -54.18 -14.47
N SER A 372 35.84 -54.67 -13.25
CA SER A 372 37.02 -54.35 -12.42
C SER A 372 37.15 -52.95 -11.81
N GLY A 373 37.09 -52.89 -10.48
CA GLY A 373 37.44 -51.69 -9.71
C GLY A 373 37.08 -51.78 -8.23
N THR A 374 37.77 -52.65 -7.51
CA THR A 374 37.76 -52.82 -6.05
C THR A 374 37.77 -51.51 -5.25
N GLN A 375 36.97 -51.41 -4.19
CA GLN A 375 37.47 -51.16 -2.82
C GLN A 375 36.38 -51.46 -1.77
N ASN A 376 36.63 -52.55 -1.05
CA ASN A 376 35.96 -52.98 0.17
C ASN A 376 36.33 -52.07 1.35
N VAL A 377 35.32 -51.67 2.13
CA VAL A 377 35.28 -51.69 3.61
C VAL A 377 33.80 -51.92 3.93
N GLY A 378 33.30 -53.10 4.31
CA GLY A 378 33.83 -54.12 5.20
C GLY A 378 33.25 -53.90 6.60
N ARG A 379 32.01 -54.34 6.83
CA ARG A 379 31.55 -54.84 8.13
C ARG A 379 30.26 -55.65 7.99
N ASP A 380 30.45 -56.96 8.12
CA ASP A 380 29.49 -58.04 8.31
C ASP A 380 28.69 -57.83 9.63
N ASP A 381 27.47 -58.33 9.85
CA ASP A 381 27.11 -59.75 9.85
C ASP A 381 25.61 -59.99 9.53
N GLU A 382 25.37 -61.10 8.83
CA GLU A 382 24.14 -61.92 8.72
C GLU A 382 23.57 -62.23 10.13
N VAL A 383 22.31 -62.56 10.39
CA VAL A 383 21.34 -63.58 9.91
C VAL A 383 20.01 -63.16 10.62
N ASP A 384 18.79 -63.42 10.18
CA ASP A 384 18.16 -64.73 10.01
C ASP A 384 16.78 -64.51 9.40
N ASP A 385 16.36 -65.47 8.57
CA ASP A 385 15.03 -65.62 8.00
C ASP A 385 13.96 -65.73 9.11
N GLU A 386 12.72 -65.34 8.84
CA GLU A 386 11.51 -66.19 8.93
C GLU A 386 10.31 -65.40 8.38
N GLU A 387 9.70 -65.96 7.33
CA GLU A 387 8.37 -65.62 6.83
C GLU A 387 7.33 -66.02 7.88
N GLU A 388 6.28 -65.21 8.10
CA GLU A 388 4.91 -65.75 8.26
C GLU A 388 3.90 -64.77 7.64
N GLU A 389 3.05 -65.37 6.81
CA GLU A 389 1.85 -64.81 6.20
C GLU A 389 0.67 -64.79 7.22
N GLU A 390 -0.50 -64.41 6.70
CA GLU A 390 -1.87 -64.53 7.24
C GLU A 390 -2.47 -63.21 7.76
N GLU A 391 -3.26 -62.53 6.91
CA GLU A 391 -4.72 -62.68 6.63
C GLU A 391 -5.55 -61.84 7.63
N GLU A 392 -6.19 -60.77 7.15
CA GLU A 392 -7.65 -60.61 6.99
C GLU A 392 -8.40 -60.69 8.35
N GLU A 393 -9.15 -59.69 8.78
CA GLU A 393 -10.50 -59.43 8.31
C GLU A 393 -11.07 -58.14 8.92
N GLU A 394 -12.15 -57.69 8.28
CA GLU A 394 -13.01 -56.56 8.57
C GLU A 394 -13.72 -56.63 9.94
N ASP A 395 -14.12 -55.46 10.46
CA ASP A 395 -15.31 -55.32 11.30
C ASP A 395 -15.89 -53.91 11.03
N ASP A 396 -16.89 -53.88 10.14
CA ASP A 396 -17.97 -52.89 10.17
C ASP A 396 -18.82 -53.16 11.42
N ASP A 397 -19.28 -52.11 12.08
CA ASP A 397 -20.66 -52.07 12.58
C ASP A 397 -21.05 -50.63 12.94
N ASP A 398 -22.04 -50.17 12.18
CA ASP A 398 -22.91 -49.04 12.45
C ASP A 398 -23.69 -49.23 13.77
N ASP A 399 -24.04 -48.11 14.41
CA ASP A 399 -25.43 -47.74 14.69
C ASP A 399 -25.47 -46.60 15.73
N ASP A 400 -26.00 -45.47 15.26
CA ASP A 400 -27.17 -44.76 15.78
C ASP A 400 -27.38 -44.70 17.32
N ASP A 401 -27.60 -43.48 17.83
CA ASP A 401 -28.97 -42.97 18.03
C ASP A 401 -28.99 -41.74 18.97
N ASP A 402 -29.71 -40.72 18.53
CA ASP A 402 -30.53 -39.72 19.25
C ASP A 402 -29.96 -38.94 20.48
N GLY A 403 -30.24 -37.66 20.64
CA GLY A 403 -31.27 -36.81 20.03
C GLY A 403 -31.50 -35.56 20.92
N ASP A 404 -32.20 -34.60 20.32
CA ASP A 404 -32.89 -33.44 20.91
C ASP A 404 -32.02 -32.26 21.42
N GLY A 405 -32.29 -31.00 21.08
CA GLY A 405 -33.47 -30.38 20.48
C GLY A 405 -33.56 -28.91 20.94
N ASP A 406 -34.34 -28.13 20.18
CA ASP A 406 -34.86 -26.77 20.45
C ASP A 406 -33.98 -25.59 19.98
N GLU A 407 -34.23 -25.00 18.79
CA GLU A 407 -35.32 -24.06 18.39
C GLU A 407 -35.18 -22.70 19.11
N ASP A 408 -34.63 -21.69 18.41
CA ASP A 408 -35.32 -20.61 17.70
C ASP A 408 -35.77 -19.48 18.64
N GLU A 409 -35.28 -18.25 18.39
CA GLU A 409 -36.12 -17.04 18.31
C GLU A 409 -35.25 -15.83 17.93
N GLU A 410 -35.63 -15.21 16.82
CA GLU A 410 -35.18 -13.91 16.33
C GLU A 410 -35.84 -12.79 17.15
N GLU A 411 -35.05 -11.77 17.56
CA GLU A 411 -35.60 -10.45 17.91
C GLU A 411 -34.81 -9.37 17.19
N GLU A 412 -35.40 -8.90 16.08
CA GLU A 412 -35.22 -7.57 15.50
C GLU A 412 -35.99 -6.57 16.39
N GLU A 413 -35.33 -5.53 16.91
CA GLU A 413 -36.02 -4.35 17.46
C GLU A 413 -35.71 -3.11 16.61
N ASP A 414 -36.79 -2.62 15.98
CA ASP A 414 -36.95 -1.39 15.25
C ASP A 414 -36.57 -0.15 16.09
N ILE A 415 -35.79 0.76 15.50
CA ILE A 415 -35.62 2.12 16.03
C ILE A 415 -36.61 3.03 15.31
N ASP A 416 -37.64 3.43 16.05
CA ASP A 416 -38.73 4.31 15.65
C ASP A 416 -38.22 5.72 15.29
N GLU A 417 -38.25 6.07 14.00
CA GLU A 417 -38.09 7.43 13.50
C GLU A 417 -39.41 8.21 13.67
N GLU A 418 -39.73 8.75 14.86
CA GLU A 418 -40.75 9.81 14.98
C GLU A 418 -40.81 10.53 16.35
N GLN A 419 -39.72 11.18 16.79
CA GLN A 419 -39.81 12.27 17.80
C GLN A 419 -38.75 13.35 17.61
N LEU A 420 -38.81 14.10 16.51
CA LEU A 420 -38.16 15.42 16.43
C LEU A 420 -38.99 16.39 15.59
N LEU A 421 -40.11 16.86 16.13
CA LEU A 421 -40.70 18.14 15.72
C LEU A 421 -41.38 18.80 16.92
N ASN A 422 -41.00 20.08 17.12
CA ASN A 422 -41.57 21.10 18.01
C ASN A 422 -40.84 21.31 19.35
N ASP A 423 -39.87 22.23 19.35
CA ASP A 423 -40.18 23.59 19.84
C ASP A 423 -39.13 24.62 19.40
N LEU A 424 -39.60 25.60 18.61
CA LEU A 424 -39.06 26.96 18.51
C LEU A 424 -39.22 27.61 19.90
N SER A 425 -38.24 28.29 20.49
CA SER A 425 -37.94 29.73 20.30
C SER A 425 -36.90 30.18 21.36
N PRO A 426 -36.37 31.44 21.31
CA PRO A 426 -35.02 31.80 21.74
C PRO A 426 -34.98 32.43 23.13
N ASP A 427 -33.77 32.49 23.71
CA ASP A 427 -33.23 33.64 24.46
C ASP A 427 -31.97 33.20 25.22
N PHE A 428 -30.81 33.72 24.80
CA PHE A 428 -29.74 34.39 25.59
C PHE A 428 -28.40 34.40 24.86
#